data_AF-A0A832TCP3-F1
#
_entry.id   AF-A0A832TCP3-F1
#
_cell.length_a   1.000
_cell.length_b   1.000
_cell.length_c   1.000
_cell.angle_alpha   90.00
_cell.angle_beta   90.00
_cell.angle_gamma   90.00
#
_symmetry.space_group_name_H-M   'P 1'
#
loop_
_entity.id
_entity.type
_entity.pdbx_description
1 polymer ?
#
loop_
_entity_poly.entity_id
_entity_poly.type
_entity_poly.pdbx_seq_one_letter_code
_entity_poly.pdbx_strand_id
1 'polypeptide(L)'
;MVSFEDLLNYSLNEEKNKITEEFKKILSEMNQIIDEAYAEVYREYSAKITDLVNKNNDRIRGEIAKMEIENKRLISKEMDYWIENVKENAKKSLYEFVKTDNYKKGLESIISREVSDGSIIYCSPSDQKSISDIIKKKKISCKIVVDEKIVGGIKIYYPDKSLSKDFTLETILNQVFDDIRDKIAQILFGE
;
A
#
# COMPACT_ATOMS: atom_id res chain seq x y z
N MET A 1 67.80 -79.84 25.60
CA MET A 1 67.93 -79.02 26.83
C MET A 1 67.67 -77.59 26.38
N VAL A 2 66.59 -76.97 26.85
CA VAL A 2 66.30 -75.56 26.52
C VAL A 2 67.32 -74.69 27.28
N SER A 3 68.00 -73.77 26.59
CA SER A 3 68.99 -72.90 27.23
C SER A 3 68.30 -71.89 28.15
N PHE A 4 68.97 -71.48 29.22
CA PHE A 4 68.51 -70.39 30.09
C PHE A 4 68.26 -69.10 29.27
N GLU A 5 69.04 -68.87 28.22
CA GLU A 5 68.84 -67.77 27.28
C GLU A 5 67.55 -67.90 26.46
N ASP A 6 67.11 -69.10 26.13
CA ASP A 6 65.85 -69.32 25.38
C ASP A 6 64.64 -68.99 26.27
N LEU A 7 64.69 -69.34 27.56
CA LEU A 7 63.65 -68.98 28.54
C LEU A 7 63.62 -67.47 28.82
N LEU A 8 64.80 -66.83 28.91
CA LEU A 8 64.91 -65.38 29.06
C LEU A 8 64.33 -64.65 27.84
N ASN A 9 64.68 -65.09 26.63
CA ASN A 9 64.17 -64.54 25.38
C ASN A 9 62.66 -64.74 25.22
N TYR A 10 62.12 -65.87 25.68
CA TYR A 10 60.68 -66.11 25.70
C TYR A 10 59.96 -65.13 26.63
N SER A 11 60.44 -64.97 27.87
CA SER A 11 59.86 -64.02 28.83
C SER A 11 59.97 -62.56 28.35
N LEU A 12 61.09 -62.18 27.74
CA LEU A 12 61.29 -60.84 27.18
C LEU A 12 60.35 -60.59 25.98
N ASN A 13 60.13 -61.59 25.12
CA ASN A 13 59.18 -61.46 24.01
C ASN A 13 57.73 -61.42 24.49
N GLU A 14 57.38 -62.18 25.53
CA GLU A 14 56.04 -62.13 26.13
C GLU A 14 55.74 -60.74 26.70
N GLU A 15 56.67 -60.16 27.47
CA GLU A 15 56.53 -58.80 27.99
C GLU A 15 56.51 -57.74 26.87
N LYS A 16 57.36 -57.88 25.86
CA LYS A 16 57.33 -57.00 24.68
C LYS A 16 55.97 -57.07 23.97
N ASN A 17 55.37 -58.24 23.86
CA ASN A 17 54.05 -58.40 23.26
C ASN A 17 52.96 -57.76 24.12
N LYS A 18 52.98 -57.94 25.44
CA LYS A 18 52.04 -57.26 26.37
C LYS A 18 52.14 -55.75 26.26
N ILE A 19 53.36 -55.20 26.30
CA ILE A 19 53.60 -53.76 26.13
C ILE A 19 53.06 -53.29 24.77
N THR A 20 53.31 -54.04 23.69
CA THR A 20 52.83 -53.67 22.36
C THR A 20 51.30 -53.68 22.26
N GLU A 21 50.63 -54.64 22.91
CA GLU A 21 49.17 -54.70 22.96
C GLU A 21 48.57 -53.57 23.80
N GLU A 22 49.16 -53.24 24.95
CA GLU A 22 48.76 -52.10 25.76
C GLU A 22 48.95 -50.77 25.01
N PHE A 23 50.08 -50.59 24.33
CA PHE A 23 50.31 -49.42 23.47
C PHE A 23 49.27 -49.30 22.35
N LYS A 24 48.90 -50.42 21.71
CA LYS A 24 47.84 -50.41 20.68
C LYS A 24 46.48 -50.02 21.26
N LYS A 25 46.13 -50.50 22.46
CA LYS A 25 44.89 -50.11 23.14
C LYS A 25 44.88 -48.63 23.47
N ILE A 26 45.96 -48.12 24.06
CA ILE A 26 46.10 -46.69 24.39
C ILE A 26 45.99 -45.83 23.13
N LEU A 27 46.66 -46.20 22.03
CA LEU A 27 46.56 -45.46 20.77
C LEU A 27 45.13 -45.48 20.20
N SER A 28 44.42 -46.59 20.32
CA SER A 28 43.01 -46.68 19.90
C SER A 28 42.12 -45.77 20.73
N GLU A 29 42.28 -45.75 22.06
CA GLU A 29 41.53 -44.90 22.97
C GLU A 29 41.83 -43.41 22.72
N MET A 30 43.11 -43.06 22.50
CA MET A 30 43.50 -41.69 22.15
C MET A 30 42.86 -41.22 20.84
N ASN A 31 42.84 -42.07 19.81
CA ASN A 31 42.17 -41.75 18.55
C ASN A 31 40.66 -41.56 18.73
N GLN A 32 40.02 -42.40 19.54
CA GLN A 32 38.60 -42.25 19.86
C GLN A 32 38.30 -40.91 20.54
N ILE A 33 39.11 -40.51 21.53
CA ILE A 33 38.95 -39.22 22.22
C ILE A 33 39.10 -38.06 21.23
N ILE A 34 40.09 -38.14 20.32
CA ILE A 34 40.31 -37.10 19.29
C ILE A 34 39.11 -37.03 18.33
N ASP A 35 38.62 -38.18 17.86
CA ASP A 35 37.48 -38.25 16.95
C ASP A 35 36.19 -37.73 17.61
N GLU A 36 35.96 -38.06 18.88
CA GLU A 36 34.83 -37.55 19.66
C GLU A 36 34.90 -36.03 19.83
N ALA A 37 36.05 -35.50 20.24
CA ALA A 37 36.25 -34.07 20.38
C ALA A 37 36.07 -33.33 19.04
N TYR A 38 36.62 -33.88 17.95
CA TYR A 38 36.45 -33.32 16.62
C TYR A 38 34.97 -33.34 16.18
N ALA A 39 34.27 -34.46 16.42
CA ALA A 39 32.86 -34.60 16.07
C ALA A 39 31.96 -33.68 16.90
N GLU A 40 32.32 -33.40 18.15
CA GLU A 40 31.62 -32.44 19.01
C GLU A 40 31.79 -31.01 18.50
N VAL A 41 33.04 -30.58 18.28
CA VAL A 41 33.35 -29.26 17.71
C VAL A 41 32.64 -29.08 16.36
N TYR A 42 32.73 -30.07 15.48
CA TYR A 42 32.07 -30.02 14.19
C TYR A 42 30.54 -29.87 14.33
N ARG A 43 29.91 -30.64 15.22
CA ARG A 43 28.47 -30.53 15.49
C ARG A 43 28.08 -29.16 16.03
N GLU A 44 28.84 -28.62 16.98
CA GLU A 44 28.58 -27.31 17.57
C GLU A 44 28.65 -26.19 16.51
N TYR A 45 29.73 -26.14 15.73
CA TYR A 45 29.89 -25.12 14.71
C TYR A 45 28.92 -25.29 13.54
N SER A 46 28.61 -26.52 13.15
CA SER A 46 27.60 -26.79 12.13
C SER A 46 26.23 -26.27 12.58
N ALA A 47 25.82 -26.55 13.83
CA ALA A 47 24.58 -26.04 14.39
C ALA A 47 24.55 -24.50 14.45
N LYS A 48 25.66 -23.86 14.87
CA LYS A 48 25.77 -22.40 14.87
C LYS A 48 25.65 -21.80 13.46
N ILE A 49 26.29 -22.42 12.47
CA ILE A 49 26.20 -21.97 11.07
C ILE A 49 24.75 -22.10 10.58
N THR A 50 24.09 -23.23 10.84
CA THR A 50 22.69 -23.43 10.46
C THR A 50 21.76 -22.41 11.12
N ASP A 51 21.94 -22.12 12.42
CA ASP A 51 21.17 -21.09 13.13
C ASP A 51 21.37 -19.70 12.52
N LEU A 52 22.62 -19.32 12.21
CA LEU A 52 22.91 -18.04 11.55
C LEU A 52 22.30 -17.94 10.15
N VAL A 53 22.35 -19.03 9.37
CA VAL A 53 21.73 -19.10 8.05
C VAL A 53 20.21 -18.94 8.17
N ASN A 54 19.57 -19.63 9.12
CA ASN A 54 18.13 -19.53 9.34
C ASN A 54 17.71 -18.12 9.77
N LYS A 55 18.41 -17.52 10.74
CA LYS A 55 18.16 -16.13 11.17
C LYS A 55 18.30 -15.13 10.03
N ASN A 56 19.32 -15.29 9.19
CA ASN A 56 19.49 -14.43 8.01
C ASN A 56 18.38 -14.63 6.99
N ASN A 57 17.97 -15.87 6.73
CA ASN A 57 16.85 -16.16 5.82
C ASN A 57 15.54 -15.55 6.33
N ASP A 58 15.26 -15.63 7.63
CA ASP A 58 14.07 -15.01 8.22
C ASP A 58 14.12 -13.48 8.13
N ARG A 59 15.29 -12.88 8.35
CA ARG A 59 15.50 -11.44 8.16
C ARG A 59 15.24 -11.02 6.71
N ILE A 60 15.82 -11.75 5.75
CA ILE A 60 15.65 -11.48 4.32
C ILE A 60 14.17 -11.58 3.93
N ARG A 61 13.47 -12.63 4.37
CA ARG A 61 12.02 -12.79 4.13
C ARG A 61 11.23 -11.62 4.71
N GLY A 62 11.58 -11.17 5.92
CA GLY A 62 10.97 -10.00 6.55
C GLY A 62 11.20 -8.72 5.74
N GLU A 63 12.39 -8.52 5.18
CA GLU A 63 12.71 -7.37 4.31
C GLU A 63 11.95 -7.45 2.98
N ILE A 64 11.88 -8.62 2.35
CA ILE A 64 11.10 -8.82 1.12
C ILE A 64 9.63 -8.46 1.36
N ALA A 65 9.02 -8.97 2.44
CA ALA A 65 7.63 -8.65 2.77
C ALA A 65 7.41 -7.15 3.01
N LYS A 66 8.37 -6.47 3.64
CA LYS A 66 8.30 -5.00 3.81
C LYS A 66 8.37 -4.28 2.46
N MET A 67 9.30 -4.68 1.58
CA MET A 67 9.44 -4.09 0.25
C MET A 67 8.19 -4.33 -0.61
N GLU A 68 7.57 -5.51 -0.53
CA GLU A 68 6.31 -5.79 -1.23
C GLU A 68 5.17 -4.87 -0.79
N ILE A 69 5.03 -4.64 0.52
CA ILE A 69 4.02 -3.72 1.05
C ILE A 69 4.30 -2.28 0.60
N GLU A 70 5.56 -1.86 0.68
CA GLU A 70 5.96 -0.52 0.27
C GLU A 70 5.73 -0.30 -1.23
N ASN A 71 6.07 -1.29 -2.06
CA ASN A 71 5.87 -1.23 -3.50
C ASN A 71 4.38 -1.17 -3.86
N LYS A 72 3.54 -2.00 -3.23
CA LYS A 72 2.07 -1.91 -3.39
C LYS A 72 1.55 -0.52 -3.03
N ARG A 73 2.03 0.05 -1.92
CA ARG A 73 1.63 1.38 -1.47
C ARG A 73 2.07 2.48 -2.46
N LEU A 74 3.26 2.36 -3.04
CA LEU A 74 3.75 3.30 -4.05
C LEU A 74 2.93 3.23 -5.33
N ILE A 75 2.63 2.02 -5.81
CA ILE A 75 1.78 1.81 -6.98
C ILE A 75 0.39 2.41 -6.75
N SER A 76 -0.27 2.12 -5.62
CA SER A 76 -1.59 2.69 -5.33
C SER A 76 -1.57 4.23 -5.27
N LYS A 77 -0.53 4.83 -4.68
CA LYS A 77 -0.37 6.29 -4.66
C LYS A 77 -0.22 6.88 -6.07
N GLU A 78 0.56 6.22 -6.92
CA GLU A 78 0.74 6.65 -8.30
C GLU A 78 -0.56 6.53 -9.09
N MET A 79 -1.31 5.43 -8.90
CA MET A 79 -2.63 5.26 -9.52
C MET A 79 -3.60 6.37 -9.09
N ASP A 80 -3.67 6.67 -7.80
CA ASP A 80 -4.50 7.75 -7.28
C ASP A 80 -4.10 9.11 -7.84
N TYR A 81 -2.81 9.37 -8.01
CA TYR A 81 -2.30 10.60 -8.62
C TYR A 81 -2.80 10.77 -10.07
N TRP A 82 -2.75 9.71 -10.88
CA TRP A 82 -3.25 9.74 -12.25
C TRP A 82 -4.76 9.90 -12.33
N ILE A 83 -5.50 9.24 -11.43
CA ILE A 83 -6.95 9.41 -11.31
C ILE A 83 -7.29 10.87 -10.97
N GLU A 84 -6.61 11.47 -9.99
CA GLU A 84 -6.85 12.88 -9.64
C GLU A 84 -6.51 13.83 -10.79
N ASN A 85 -5.45 13.55 -11.56
CA ASN A 85 -5.13 14.33 -12.77
C ASN A 85 -6.26 14.29 -13.81
N VAL A 86 -6.93 13.14 -14.00
CA VAL A 86 -8.11 13.05 -14.88
C VAL A 86 -9.23 13.95 -14.34
N LYS A 87 -9.46 13.93 -13.03
CA LYS A 87 -10.46 14.78 -12.38
C LYS A 87 -10.17 16.26 -12.55
N GLU A 88 -8.93 16.68 -12.34
CA GLU A 88 -8.50 18.06 -12.54
C GLU A 88 -8.68 18.51 -13.98
N ASN A 89 -8.35 17.64 -14.95
CA ASN A 89 -8.57 17.94 -16.36
C ASN A 89 -10.06 18.05 -16.71
N ALA A 90 -10.90 17.18 -16.15
CA ALA A 90 -12.36 17.30 -16.30
C ALA A 90 -12.88 18.60 -15.67
N LYS A 91 -12.35 19.01 -14.52
CA LYS A 91 -12.69 20.28 -13.87
C LYS A 91 -12.31 21.48 -14.74
N LYS A 92 -11.16 21.44 -15.43
CA LYS A 92 -10.78 22.48 -16.40
C LYS A 92 -11.79 22.58 -17.55
N SER A 93 -12.31 21.45 -18.04
CA SER A 93 -13.34 21.44 -19.07
C SER A 93 -14.68 22.05 -18.62
N LEU A 94 -14.97 22.10 -17.32
CA LEU A 94 -16.18 22.76 -16.79
C LEU A 94 -16.19 24.26 -17.11
N TYR A 95 -15.03 24.94 -17.10
CA TYR A 95 -14.95 26.37 -17.40
C TYR A 95 -15.41 26.68 -18.84
N GLU A 96 -15.17 25.76 -19.78
CA GLU A 96 -15.70 25.89 -21.15
C GLU A 96 -17.18 25.50 -21.23
N PHE A 97 -17.60 24.49 -20.47
CA PHE A 97 -19.00 24.06 -20.43
C PHE A 97 -19.95 25.16 -19.94
N VAL A 98 -19.55 25.94 -18.94
CA VAL A 98 -20.34 27.06 -18.39
C VAL A 98 -20.68 28.12 -19.45
N LYS A 99 -19.89 28.23 -20.53
CA LYS A 99 -20.14 29.17 -21.63
C LYS A 99 -21.20 28.68 -22.63
N THR A 100 -21.58 27.41 -22.57
CA THR A 100 -22.48 26.78 -23.54
C THR A 100 -23.96 27.08 -23.27
N ASP A 101 -24.80 27.03 -24.31
CA ASP A 101 -26.25 27.21 -24.15
C ASP A 101 -26.93 26.04 -23.44
N ASN A 102 -26.32 24.85 -23.47
CA ASN A 102 -26.79 23.68 -22.73
C ASN A 102 -26.71 23.90 -21.22
N TYR A 103 -25.63 24.53 -20.75
CA TYR A 103 -25.50 24.91 -19.34
C TYR A 103 -26.62 25.87 -18.90
N LYS A 104 -26.91 26.91 -19.69
CA LYS A 104 -28.00 27.86 -19.39
C LYS A 104 -29.36 27.18 -19.30
N LYS A 105 -29.66 26.24 -20.20
CA LYS A 105 -30.90 25.45 -20.15
C LYS A 105 -30.98 24.58 -18.90
N GLY A 106 -29.86 23.94 -18.53
CA GLY A 106 -29.76 23.14 -17.30
C GLY A 106 -30.01 23.99 -16.05
N LEU A 107 -29.37 25.17 -15.98
CA LEU A 107 -29.55 26.13 -14.90
C LEU A 107 -31.01 26.60 -14.78
N GLU A 108 -31.66 26.95 -15.90
CA GLU A 108 -33.08 27.32 -15.92
C GLU A 108 -33.97 26.17 -15.42
N SER A 109 -33.67 24.92 -15.79
CA SER A 109 -34.41 23.74 -15.32
C SER A 109 -34.27 23.53 -13.82
N ILE A 110 -33.05 23.63 -13.26
CA ILE A 110 -32.80 23.48 -11.82
C ILE A 110 -33.51 24.60 -11.05
N ILE A 111 -33.38 25.85 -11.50
CA ILE A 111 -34.07 26.99 -10.88
C ILE A 111 -35.58 26.76 -10.89
N SER A 112 -36.13 26.27 -12.00
CA SER A 112 -37.56 26.01 -12.12
C SER A 112 -38.08 24.92 -11.19
N ARG A 113 -37.25 23.91 -10.92
CA ARG A 113 -37.66 22.72 -10.16
C ARG A 113 -37.47 22.90 -8.66
N GLU A 114 -36.40 23.56 -8.26
CA GLU A 114 -35.94 23.55 -6.86
C GLU A 114 -36.17 24.89 -6.16
N VAL A 115 -36.10 26.03 -6.86
CA VAL A 115 -36.16 27.34 -6.20
C VAL A 115 -37.58 27.68 -5.77
N SER A 116 -37.76 27.98 -4.49
CA SER A 116 -39.01 28.45 -3.89
C SER A 116 -38.92 29.89 -3.43
N ASP A 117 -40.07 30.55 -3.21
CA ASP A 117 -40.10 31.88 -2.62
C ASP A 117 -39.44 31.91 -1.24
N GLY A 118 -38.69 32.98 -0.95
CA GLY A 118 -37.92 33.15 0.28
C GLY A 118 -36.57 32.43 0.31
N SER A 119 -36.20 31.66 -0.73
CA SER A 119 -34.91 30.99 -0.81
C SER A 119 -33.75 31.95 -1.11
N ILE A 120 -32.54 31.53 -0.74
CA ILE A 120 -31.28 32.22 -1.02
C ILE A 120 -30.49 31.38 -2.02
N ILE A 121 -30.17 31.95 -3.18
CA ILE A 121 -29.36 31.32 -4.21
C ILE A 121 -27.94 31.87 -4.13
N TYR A 122 -26.96 30.99 -3.99
CA TYR A 122 -25.54 31.29 -4.14
C TYR A 122 -25.09 30.89 -5.53
N CYS A 123 -24.43 31.80 -6.25
CA CYS A 123 -23.97 31.57 -7.60
C CYS A 123 -22.62 32.23 -7.90
N SER A 124 -22.00 31.83 -9.00
CA SER A 124 -20.80 32.48 -9.53
C SER A 124 -21.10 33.94 -9.95
N PRO A 125 -20.09 34.83 -9.96
CA PRO A 125 -20.23 36.18 -10.50
C PRO A 125 -20.66 36.20 -11.97
N SER A 126 -20.20 35.22 -12.76
CA SER A 126 -20.54 35.09 -14.18
C SER A 126 -22.01 34.75 -14.43
N ASP A 127 -22.64 34.00 -13.51
CA ASP A 127 -24.02 33.53 -13.67
C ASP A 127 -25.06 34.48 -13.09
N GLN A 128 -24.64 35.46 -12.29
CA GLN A 128 -25.55 36.37 -11.56
C GLN A 128 -26.58 37.04 -12.48
N LYS A 129 -26.16 37.52 -13.65
CA LYS A 129 -27.06 38.19 -14.62
C LYS A 129 -28.08 37.21 -15.17
N SER A 130 -27.63 36.04 -15.65
CA SER A 130 -28.51 35.02 -16.21
C SER A 130 -29.52 34.49 -15.18
N ILE A 131 -29.09 34.31 -13.93
CA ILE A 131 -29.97 33.88 -12.84
C ILE A 131 -31.02 34.95 -12.52
N SER A 132 -30.60 36.22 -12.41
CA SER A 132 -31.52 37.34 -12.19
C SER A 132 -32.59 37.41 -13.29
N ASP A 133 -32.22 37.23 -14.55
CA ASP A 133 -33.16 37.28 -15.67
C ASP A 133 -34.17 36.12 -15.63
N ILE A 134 -33.73 34.91 -15.27
CA ILE A 134 -34.59 33.74 -15.11
C ILE A 134 -35.60 33.94 -13.96
N ILE A 135 -35.14 34.46 -12.82
CA ILE A 135 -35.99 34.72 -11.65
C ILE A 135 -37.04 35.78 -11.97
N LYS A 136 -36.64 36.89 -12.61
CA LYS A 136 -37.57 37.95 -13.04
C LYS A 136 -38.63 37.43 -14.00
N LYS A 137 -38.23 36.60 -14.98
CA LYS A 137 -39.14 35.98 -15.94
C LYS A 137 -40.16 35.06 -15.25
N LYS A 138 -39.76 34.38 -14.17
CA LYS A 138 -40.61 33.46 -13.41
C LYS A 138 -41.36 34.08 -12.24
N LYS A 139 -41.10 35.36 -11.92
CA LYS A 139 -41.72 36.11 -10.81
C LYS A 139 -41.53 35.45 -9.44
N ILE A 140 -40.36 34.83 -9.21
CA ILE A 140 -40.01 34.21 -7.92
C ILE A 140 -39.35 35.26 -7.01
N SER A 141 -39.72 35.29 -5.74
CA SER A 141 -39.11 36.18 -4.75
C SER A 141 -37.97 35.47 -4.02
N CYS A 142 -36.73 35.66 -4.46
CA CYS A 142 -35.55 35.03 -3.84
C CYS A 142 -34.34 35.98 -3.78
N LYS A 143 -33.44 35.75 -2.82
CA LYS A 143 -32.21 36.53 -2.66
C LYS A 143 -31.07 35.88 -3.43
N ILE A 144 -30.36 36.64 -4.25
CA ILE A 144 -29.16 36.16 -4.96
C ILE A 144 -27.92 36.65 -4.20
N VAL A 145 -27.00 35.74 -3.90
CA VAL A 145 -25.71 35.99 -3.26
C VAL A 145 -24.63 35.51 -4.19
N VAL A 146 -23.62 36.34 -4.44
CA VAL A 146 -22.48 35.95 -5.27
C VAL A 146 -21.42 35.29 -4.39
N ASP A 147 -20.92 34.14 -4.83
CA ASP A 147 -19.81 33.41 -4.22
C ASP A 147 -18.72 33.18 -5.27
N GLU A 148 -17.54 33.76 -5.06
CA GLU A 148 -16.40 33.67 -5.97
C GLU A 148 -15.78 32.27 -6.03
N LYS A 149 -16.08 31.39 -5.06
CA LYS A 149 -15.58 30.01 -5.06
C LYS A 149 -16.34 29.11 -6.02
N ILE A 150 -17.56 29.50 -6.41
CA ILE A 150 -18.40 28.70 -7.30
C ILE A 150 -17.97 28.94 -8.75
N VAL A 151 -17.48 27.89 -9.42
CA VAL A 151 -17.13 27.93 -10.85
C VAL A 151 -18.39 27.91 -11.73
N GLY A 152 -19.42 27.18 -11.31
CA GLY A 152 -20.70 27.08 -12.02
C GLY A 152 -21.71 26.22 -11.27
N GLY A 153 -22.98 26.36 -11.64
CA GLY A 153 -24.14 25.83 -10.94
C GLY A 153 -24.63 26.77 -9.84
N ILE A 154 -25.51 26.26 -8.99
CA ILE A 154 -26.13 27.05 -7.91
C ILE A 154 -26.20 26.24 -6.62
N LYS A 155 -26.14 26.95 -5.49
CA LYS A 155 -26.47 26.38 -4.18
C LYS A 155 -27.69 27.11 -3.64
N ILE A 156 -28.69 26.35 -3.21
CA ILE A 156 -29.97 26.90 -2.75
C ILE A 156 -30.08 26.64 -1.25
N TYR A 157 -30.23 27.71 -0.48
CA TYR A 157 -30.54 27.67 0.94
C TYR A 157 -32.00 28.03 1.17
N TYR A 158 -32.70 27.22 1.95
CA TYR A 158 -34.11 27.34 2.32
C TYR A 158 -34.19 27.75 3.79
N PRO A 159 -34.34 29.04 4.12
CA PRO A 159 -34.35 29.51 5.50
C PRO A 159 -35.51 28.94 6.34
N ASP A 160 -36.63 28.67 5.69
CA ASP A 160 -37.84 28.07 6.27
C ASP A 160 -37.60 26.65 6.80
N LYS A 161 -36.72 25.89 6.13
CA LYS A 161 -36.42 24.48 6.45
C LYS A 161 -35.01 24.29 7.03
N SER A 162 -34.24 25.36 7.16
CA SER A 162 -32.80 25.32 7.49
C SER A 162 -32.02 24.29 6.64
N LEU A 163 -32.39 24.16 5.36
CA LEU A 163 -31.87 23.15 4.44
C LEU A 163 -31.03 23.82 3.35
N SER A 164 -29.91 23.23 2.97
CA SER A 164 -29.15 23.62 1.77
C SER A 164 -29.07 22.49 0.77
N LYS A 165 -29.37 22.77 -0.49
CA LYS A 165 -29.10 21.85 -1.62
C LYS A 165 -28.00 22.42 -2.50
N ASP A 166 -27.01 21.60 -2.80
CA ASP A 166 -25.87 21.97 -3.61
C ASP A 166 -26.01 21.37 -5.02
N PHE A 167 -26.15 22.24 -6.01
CA PHE A 167 -26.21 21.88 -7.44
C PHE A 167 -25.05 22.53 -8.20
N THR A 168 -23.92 22.74 -7.52
CA THR A 168 -22.69 23.19 -8.18
C THR A 168 -22.16 22.10 -9.12
N LEU A 169 -21.57 22.53 -10.24
CA LEU A 169 -20.95 21.61 -11.19
C LEU A 169 -19.82 20.80 -10.54
N GLU A 170 -19.14 21.36 -9.55
CA GLU A 170 -18.10 20.67 -8.80
C GLU A 170 -18.67 19.53 -7.95
N THR A 171 -19.80 19.74 -7.27
CA THR A 171 -20.46 18.67 -6.50
C THR A 171 -20.91 17.54 -7.42
N ILE A 172 -21.52 17.88 -8.56
CA ILE A 172 -21.96 16.90 -9.55
C ILE A 172 -20.77 16.15 -10.15
N LEU A 173 -19.69 16.86 -10.50
CA LEU A 173 -18.46 16.24 -11.00
C LEU A 173 -17.91 15.26 -9.98
N ASN A 174 -17.80 15.65 -8.71
CA ASN A 174 -17.30 14.77 -7.64
C ASN A 174 -18.14 13.50 -7.52
N GLN A 175 -19.47 13.62 -7.48
CA GLN A 175 -20.38 12.48 -7.38
C GLN A 175 -20.21 11.53 -8.57
N VAL A 176 -20.25 12.06 -9.80
CA VAL A 176 -20.08 11.25 -11.00
C VAL A 176 -18.70 10.61 -11.04
N PHE A 177 -17.65 11.36 -10.63
CA PHE A 177 -16.29 10.87 -10.63
C PHE A 177 -16.10 9.71 -9.65
N ASP A 178 -16.70 9.81 -8.46
CA ASP A 178 -16.68 8.73 -7.46
C ASP A 178 -17.42 7.49 -8.00
N ASP A 179 -18.56 7.67 -8.66
CA ASP A 179 -19.35 6.58 -9.26
C ASP A 179 -18.63 5.86 -10.42
N ILE A 180 -17.77 6.56 -11.16
CA ILE A 180 -17.03 6.00 -12.32
C ILE A 180 -15.56 5.74 -12.01
N ARG A 181 -15.09 5.96 -10.78
CA ARG A 181 -13.67 5.84 -10.41
C ARG A 181 -13.09 4.49 -10.80
N ASP A 182 -13.82 3.41 -10.52
CA ASP A 182 -13.39 2.05 -10.87
C ASP A 182 -13.26 1.85 -12.38
N LYS A 183 -14.16 2.45 -13.17
CA LYS A 183 -14.07 2.42 -14.65
C LYS A 183 -12.88 3.23 -15.15
N ILE A 184 -12.58 4.36 -14.53
CA ILE A 184 -11.39 5.16 -14.85
C ILE A 184 -10.13 4.34 -14.56
N ALA A 185 -10.07 3.68 -13.40
CA ALA A 185 -8.96 2.81 -13.04
C ALA A 185 -8.81 1.67 -14.06
N GLN A 186 -9.92 1.03 -14.46
CA GLN A 186 -9.92 -0.02 -15.48
C GLN A 186 -9.38 0.45 -16.84
N ILE A 187 -9.79 1.65 -17.28
CA ILE A 187 -9.33 2.22 -18.56
C ILE A 187 -7.85 2.58 -18.50
N LEU A 188 -7.39 3.16 -17.39
CA LEU A 188 -6.01 3.65 -17.25
C LEU A 188 -5.00 2.52 -17.00
N PHE A 189 -5.39 1.51 -16.23
CA PHE A 189 -4.47 0.50 -15.70
C PHE A 189 -4.78 -0.93 -16.18
N GLY A 190 -5.93 -1.16 -16.82
CA GLY A 190 -6.28 -2.45 -17.42
C GLY A 190 -6.77 -3.52 -16.44
N GLU A 191 -7.15 -3.14 -15.23
CA GLU A 191 -7.77 -4.02 -14.21
C GLU A 191 -9.30 -4.01 -14.26
#